data_AF-A0A7L1LPP4-F1
#
_entry.id   AF-A0A7L1LPP4-F1
#
_cell.length_a   1.000
_cell.length_b   1.000
_cell.length_c   1.000
_cell.angle_alpha   90.00
_cell.angle_beta   90.00
_cell.angle_gamma   90.00
#
_symmetry.space_group_name_H-M   'P 1'
#
loop_
_entity.id
_entity.type
_entity.pdbx_description
1 polymer ?
#
loop_
_entity_poly.entity_id
_entity_poly.type
_entity_poly.pdbx_seq_one_letter_code
_entity_poly.pdbx_strand_id
1 'polypeptide(L)'
;ARARQDGERWASALQRAQREALEREATRGAEQARQQELIRDMKGRLLELLREKDALWQKTEGIDTPMPSPAPRDAGLCARCHKDFRLLSRRYNCRVCQGKVCHACSVDVGKQGRCCLLCYQQRHPQAT
;
A
#
# COMPACT_ATOMS: atom_id res chain seq x y z
N ALA A 1 8.23 -63.31 55.05
CA ALA A 1 8.57 -63.61 53.64
C ALA A 1 7.74 -62.77 52.66
N ARG A 2 6.40 -62.78 52.76
CA ARG A 2 5.49 -62.03 51.86
C ARG A 2 5.78 -60.52 51.79
N ALA A 3 5.90 -59.84 52.92
CA ALA A 3 6.20 -58.40 52.95
C ALA A 3 7.48 -57.98 52.20
N ARG A 4 8.52 -58.83 52.20
CA ARG A 4 9.75 -58.55 51.42
C ARG A 4 9.50 -58.72 49.92
N GLN A 5 8.81 -59.78 49.55
CA GLN A 5 8.44 -60.07 48.17
C GLN A 5 7.50 -58.99 47.59
N ASP A 6 6.58 -58.48 48.40
CA ASP A 6 5.71 -57.37 48.04
C ASP A 6 6.52 -56.07 47.88
N GLY A 7 7.46 -55.80 48.78
CA GLY A 7 8.38 -54.65 48.68
C GLY A 7 9.21 -54.67 47.39
N GLU A 8 9.76 -55.81 47.01
CA GLU A 8 10.52 -55.98 45.76
C GLU A 8 9.65 -55.79 44.51
N ARG A 9 8.40 -56.29 44.55
CA ARG A 9 7.40 -56.06 43.49
C ARG A 9 7.05 -54.59 43.34
N TRP A 10 6.83 -53.89 44.46
CA TRP A 10 6.56 -52.46 44.47
C TRP A 10 7.75 -51.64 43.98
N ALA A 11 8.98 -51.95 44.40
CA ALA A 11 10.18 -51.29 43.92
C ALA A 11 10.37 -51.46 42.41
N SER A 12 10.16 -52.68 41.90
CA SER A 12 10.22 -52.98 40.47
C SER A 12 9.13 -52.26 39.68
N ALA A 13 7.91 -52.17 40.23
CA ALA A 13 6.80 -51.45 39.62
C ALA A 13 7.06 -49.94 39.56
N LEU A 14 7.60 -49.36 40.64
CA LEU A 14 7.97 -47.95 40.68
C LEU A 14 9.06 -47.63 39.67
N GLN A 15 10.09 -48.47 39.57
CA GLN A 15 11.17 -48.27 38.61
C GLN A 15 10.68 -48.34 37.15
N ARG A 16 9.72 -49.24 36.84
CA ARG A 16 9.07 -49.27 35.53
C ARG A 16 8.25 -48.01 35.27
N ALA A 17 7.44 -47.59 36.24
CA ALA A 17 6.64 -46.38 36.11
C ALA A 17 7.50 -45.12 35.91
N GLN A 18 8.65 -45.02 36.60
CA GLN A 18 9.61 -43.94 36.40
C GLN A 18 10.21 -43.94 34.99
N ARG A 19 10.60 -45.12 34.48
CA ARG A 19 11.12 -45.26 33.12
C ARG A 19 10.07 -44.85 32.08
N GLU A 20 8.85 -45.35 32.20
CA GLU A 20 7.75 -44.99 31.31
C GLU A 20 7.44 -43.48 31.36
N ALA A 21 7.52 -42.85 32.54
CA ALA A 21 7.34 -41.41 32.67
C ALA A 21 8.43 -40.64 31.91
N LEU A 22 9.70 -41.02 32.07
CA LEU A 22 10.82 -40.40 31.36
C LEU A 22 10.71 -40.60 29.84
N GLU A 23 10.30 -41.77 29.37
CA GLU A 23 10.08 -42.04 27.95
C GLU A 23 8.92 -41.19 27.38
N ARG A 24 7.83 -41.02 28.14
CA ARG A 24 6.73 -40.13 27.78
C ARG A 24 7.15 -38.66 27.71
N GLU A 25 8.00 -38.22 28.64
CA GLU A 25 8.54 -36.87 28.62
C GLU A 25 9.49 -36.67 27.43
N ALA A 26 10.39 -37.64 27.17
CA ALA A 26 11.31 -37.59 26.04
C ALA A 26 10.58 -37.55 24.69
N THR A 27 9.53 -38.37 24.53
CA THR A 27 8.70 -38.38 23.31
C THR A 27 7.94 -37.08 23.11
N ARG A 28 7.37 -36.50 24.19
CA ARG A 28 6.73 -35.17 24.14
C ARG A 28 7.73 -34.08 23.78
N GLY A 29 8.92 -34.11 24.38
CA GLY A 29 10.00 -33.15 24.07
C GLY A 29 10.45 -33.25 22.62
N ALA A 30 10.60 -34.47 22.08
CA ALA A 30 10.97 -34.68 20.69
C ALA A 30 9.89 -34.17 19.72
N GLU A 31 8.61 -34.38 20.02
CA GLU A 31 7.51 -33.83 19.22
C GLU A 31 7.48 -32.30 19.26
N GLN A 32 7.65 -31.69 20.44
CA GLN A 32 7.73 -30.24 20.57
C GLN A 32 8.90 -29.66 19.78
N ALA A 33 10.07 -30.31 19.80
CA ALA A 33 11.23 -29.88 19.03
C ALA A 33 10.95 -29.91 17.52
N ARG A 34 10.32 -30.98 17.01
CA ARG A 34 9.89 -31.07 15.61
C ARG A 34 8.93 -29.95 15.21
N GLN A 35 7.94 -29.67 16.06
CA GLN A 35 6.98 -28.60 15.82
C GLN A 35 7.66 -27.22 15.80
N GLN A 36 8.59 -26.96 16.73
CA GLN A 36 9.34 -25.71 16.77
C GLN A 36 10.21 -25.52 15.53
N GLU A 37 10.86 -26.58 15.06
CA GLU A 37 11.64 -26.56 13.81
C GLU A 37 10.77 -26.24 12.60
N LEU A 38 9.62 -26.91 12.46
CA LEU A 38 8.68 -26.64 11.38
C LEU A 38 8.19 -25.18 11.39
N ILE A 39 7.85 -24.65 12.57
CA ILE A 39 7.41 -23.26 12.72
C ILE A 39 8.54 -22.29 12.31
N ARG A 40 9.78 -22.57 12.73
CA ARG A 40 10.94 -21.77 12.37
C ARG A 40 11.15 -21.75 10.86
N ASP A 41 11.08 -22.91 10.21
CA ASP A 41 11.25 -23.04 8.76
C ASP A 41 10.14 -22.33 7.99
N MET A 42 8.88 -22.47 8.41
CA MET A 42 7.75 -21.77 7.81
C MET A 42 7.90 -20.25 7.93
N LYS A 43 8.32 -19.75 9.09
CA LYS A 43 8.60 -18.32 9.28
C LYS A 43 9.72 -17.83 8.37
N GLY A 44 10.78 -18.63 8.20
CA GLY A 44 11.87 -18.35 7.27
C GLY A 44 11.38 -18.18 5.83
N ARG A 45 10.64 -19.17 5.31
CA ARG A 45 10.07 -19.13 3.95
C ARG A 45 9.10 -17.97 3.74
N LEU A 46 8.30 -17.63 4.75
CA LEU A 46 7.39 -16.48 4.66
C LEU A 46 8.16 -15.17 4.52
N LEU A 47 9.25 -14.99 5.27
CA LEU A 47 10.10 -13.79 5.16
C LEU A 47 10.79 -13.71 3.80
N GLU A 48 11.24 -14.84 3.24
CA GLU A 48 11.79 -14.89 1.87
C GLU A 48 10.75 -14.46 0.84
N LEU A 49 9.56 -15.05 0.86
CA LEU A 49 8.47 -14.69 -0.06
C LEU A 49 8.05 -13.22 0.06
N LEU A 50 8.02 -12.66 1.27
CA LEU A 50 7.72 -11.25 1.47
C LEU A 50 8.77 -10.35 0.83
N ARG A 51 10.07 -10.68 0.97
CA ARG A 51 11.16 -9.93 0.34
C ARG A 51 11.09 -10.04 -1.18
N GLU A 52 10.83 -11.22 -1.73
CA GLU A 52 10.64 -11.42 -3.17
C GLU A 52 9.46 -10.62 -3.70
N LYS A 53 8.32 -10.66 -3.00
CA LYS A 53 7.13 -9.87 -3.30
C LYS A 53 7.43 -8.36 -3.27
N ASP A 54 8.15 -7.86 -2.26
CA ASP A 54 8.54 -6.45 -2.20
C ASP A 54 9.50 -6.05 -3.34
N ALA A 55 10.44 -6.93 -3.71
CA ALA A 55 11.34 -6.70 -4.82
C ALA A 55 10.62 -6.67 -6.17
N LEU A 56 9.60 -7.52 -6.37
CA LEU A 56 8.73 -7.47 -7.55
C LEU A 56 7.87 -6.21 -7.55
N TRP A 57 7.30 -5.85 -6.39
CA TRP A 57 6.51 -4.62 -6.24
C TRP A 57 7.30 -3.37 -6.65
N GLN A 58 8.53 -3.22 -6.15
CA GLN A 58 9.41 -2.10 -6.52
C GLN A 58 9.68 -2.01 -8.03
N LYS A 59 9.81 -3.16 -8.72
CA LYS A 59 10.00 -3.18 -10.17
C LYS A 59 8.74 -2.72 -10.91
N THR A 60 7.57 -3.10 -10.43
CA THR A 60 6.28 -2.70 -11.05
C THR A 60 5.96 -1.23 -10.80
N GLU A 61 6.20 -0.71 -9.60
CA GLU A 61 6.02 0.73 -9.29
C GLU A 61 6.94 1.63 -10.14
N GLY A 62 8.14 1.15 -10.50
CA GLY A 62 9.03 1.83 -11.44
C GLY A 62 8.48 1.89 -12.88
N ILE A 63 7.51 1.04 -13.23
CA ILE A 63 6.83 1.00 -14.53
C ILE A 63 5.59 1.90 -14.53
N ASP A 64 4.90 2.01 -13.38
CA ASP A 64 3.72 2.88 -13.19
C ASP A 64 4.05 4.33 -12.82
N THR A 65 5.34 4.69 -12.74
CA THR A 65 5.72 6.11 -12.74
C THR A 65 5.14 6.70 -14.02
N PRO A 66 4.17 7.64 -13.95
CA PRO A 66 3.57 8.18 -15.15
C PRO A 66 4.69 8.89 -15.89
N MET A 67 5.16 8.27 -16.97
CA MET A 67 5.95 8.96 -17.99
C MET A 67 5.27 10.31 -18.18
N PRO A 68 5.97 11.46 -18.04
CA PRO A 68 5.34 12.75 -18.24
C PRO A 68 4.82 12.78 -19.66
N SER A 69 3.53 12.47 -19.79
CA SER A 69 2.84 12.51 -21.06
C SER A 69 2.95 13.94 -21.53
N PRO A 70 3.41 14.19 -22.76
CA PRO A 70 3.42 15.53 -23.34
C PRO A 70 2.00 16.09 -23.52
N ALA A 71 0.95 15.30 -23.26
CA ALA A 71 -0.42 15.78 -23.21
C ALA A 71 -0.66 16.61 -21.94
N PRO A 72 -1.02 17.90 -22.05
CA PRO A 72 -1.27 18.74 -20.88
C PRO A 72 -2.41 18.15 -20.03
N ARG A 73 -2.09 17.74 -18.80
CA ARG A 73 -3.06 17.23 -17.80
C ARG A 73 -4.18 18.24 -17.51
N ASP A 74 -4.01 19.50 -17.88
CA ASP A 74 -4.94 20.60 -17.65
C ASP A 74 -5.95 20.82 -18.80
N ALA A 75 -6.00 19.95 -19.82
CA ALA A 75 -6.86 20.17 -20.99
C ALA A 75 -8.38 20.22 -20.67
N GLY A 76 -8.78 19.68 -19.50
CA GLY A 76 -10.16 19.60 -19.02
C GLY A 76 -10.55 20.58 -17.91
N LEU A 77 -9.62 21.40 -17.38
CA LEU A 77 -9.88 22.29 -16.25
C LEU A 77 -9.83 23.77 -16.66
N CYS A 78 -10.63 24.60 -15.99
CA CYS A 78 -10.48 26.05 -16.10
C CYS A 78 -9.18 26.49 -15.41
N ALA A 79 -8.28 27.16 -16.15
CA ALA A 79 -6.99 27.68 -15.66
C ALA A 79 -7.09 28.80 -14.59
N ARG A 80 -8.29 29.11 -14.11
CA ARG A 80 -8.54 30.14 -13.08
C ARG A 80 -9.28 29.58 -11.88
N CYS A 81 -10.40 28.89 -12.09
CA CYS A 81 -11.19 28.33 -10.98
C CYS A 81 -10.98 26.82 -10.77
N HIS A 82 -10.13 26.18 -11.58
CA HIS A 82 -9.81 24.74 -11.53
C HIS A 82 -11.01 23.79 -11.58
N LYS A 83 -12.20 24.29 -11.96
CA LYS A 83 -13.38 23.46 -12.18
C LYS A 83 -13.27 22.74 -13.52
N ASP A 84 -13.72 21.48 -13.53
CA ASP A 84 -13.86 20.70 -14.74
C ASP A 84 -14.80 21.34 -15.75
N PHE A 85 -14.39 21.36 -17.01
CA PHE A 85 -15.28 21.62 -18.12
C PHE A 85 -16.19 20.40 -18.33
N ARG A 86 -17.42 20.50 -17.83
CA ARG A 86 -18.48 19.53 -18.14
C ARG A 86 -18.70 19.44 -19.65
N LEU A 87 -19.34 18.36 -20.10
CA LEU A 87 -19.55 18.04 -21.52
C LEU A 87 -20.15 19.20 -22.34
N LEU A 88 -21.04 20.00 -21.72
CA LEU A 88 -21.72 21.15 -22.35
C LEU A 88 -21.06 22.51 -22.05
N SER A 89 -19.98 22.54 -21.28
CA SER A 89 -19.30 23.78 -20.92
C SER A 89 -18.46 24.30 -22.08
N ARG A 90 -18.81 25.49 -22.58
CA ARG A 90 -17.98 26.21 -23.56
C ARG A 90 -16.60 26.54 -22.95
N ARG A 91 -15.56 26.34 -23.75
CA ARG A 91 -14.16 26.57 -23.38
C ARG A 91 -13.62 27.76 -24.17
N TYR A 92 -13.01 28.72 -23.49
CA TYR A 92 -12.45 29.91 -24.12
C TYR A 92 -10.94 29.97 -23.90
N ASN A 93 -10.18 30.34 -24.94
CA ASN A 93 -8.74 30.55 -24.81
C ASN A 93 -8.49 32.01 -24.45
N CYS A 94 -7.72 32.28 -23.40
CA CYS A 94 -7.26 33.62 -23.10
C CYS A 94 -6.23 34.05 -24.15
N ARG A 95 -6.45 35.16 -24.84
CA ARG A 95 -5.50 35.70 -25.83
C ARG A 95 -4.12 36.10 -25.29
N VAL A 96 -3.97 36.21 -23.97
CA VAL A 96 -2.74 36.67 -23.30
C VAL A 96 -1.91 35.47 -22.82
N CYS A 97 -2.47 34.66 -21.92
CA CYS A 97 -1.76 33.54 -21.32
C CYS A 97 -2.08 32.19 -21.99
N GLN A 98 -2.90 32.17 -23.04
CA GLN A 98 -3.36 30.99 -23.79
C GLN A 98 -4.12 29.92 -22.97
N GLY A 99 -4.30 30.14 -21.67
CA GLY A 99 -5.03 29.23 -20.78
C GLY A 99 -6.52 29.10 -21.15
N LYS A 100 -7.03 27.87 -21.05
CA LYS A 100 -8.46 27.58 -21.20
C LYS A 100 -9.22 28.03 -19.96
N VAL A 101 -10.24 28.86 -20.15
CA VAL A 101 -11.06 29.42 -19.06
C VAL A 101 -12.55 29.23 -19.34
N CYS A 102 -13.34 29.11 -18.28
CA CYS A 102 -14.80 29.09 -18.38
C CYS A 102 -15.35 30.51 -18.62
N HIS A 103 -16.62 30.59 -18.99
CA HIS A 103 -17.31 31.86 -19.22
C HIS A 103 -17.13 32.83 -18.04
N ALA A 104 -17.35 32.36 -16.81
CA ALA A 104 -17.29 33.18 -15.59
C ALA A 104 -15.87 33.69 -15.28
N CYS A 105 -14.83 33.06 -15.80
CA CYS A 105 -13.44 33.47 -15.60
C CYS A 105 -12.88 34.25 -16.81
N SER A 106 -13.73 34.65 -17.75
CA SER A 106 -13.35 35.33 -18.99
C SER A 106 -14.18 36.58 -19.22
N VAL A 107 -13.56 37.59 -19.82
CA VAL A 107 -14.22 38.80 -20.34
C VAL A 107 -14.03 38.86 -21.85
N ASP A 108 -15.09 39.26 -22.55
CA ASP A 108 -15.06 39.49 -23.99
C ASP A 108 -14.52 40.90 -24.26
N VAL A 109 -13.40 41.00 -24.98
CA VAL A 109 -12.75 42.26 -25.34
C VAL A 109 -13.10 42.63 -26.79
N GLY A 110 -14.30 42.23 -27.25
CA GLY A 110 -14.84 42.53 -28.57
C GLY A 110 -13.98 41.97 -29.69
N LYS A 111 -13.55 42.82 -30.63
CA LYS A 111 -12.73 42.44 -31.79
C LYS A 111 -11.41 41.74 -31.43
N GLN A 112 -10.96 41.90 -30.18
CA GLN A 112 -9.71 41.33 -29.71
C GLN A 112 -9.87 39.92 -29.09
N GLY A 113 -11.08 39.37 -29.04
CA GLY A 113 -11.37 38.07 -28.44
C GLY A 113 -11.42 38.11 -26.92
N ARG A 114 -11.35 36.93 -26.27
CA ARG A 114 -11.50 36.82 -24.81
C ARG A 114 -10.18 36.91 -24.05
N CYS A 115 -10.25 37.53 -22.88
CA CYS A 115 -9.20 37.56 -21.89
C CYS A 115 -9.68 36.89 -20.60
N CYS A 116 -8.80 36.22 -19.86
CA CYS A 116 -9.17 35.78 -18.51
C CYS A 116 -9.16 36.99 -17.55
N LEU A 117 -9.92 36.90 -16.46
CA LEU A 117 -10.05 38.01 -15.50
C LEU A 117 -8.71 38.55 -15.01
N LEU A 118 -7.77 37.67 -14.65
CA LEU A 118 -6.44 38.10 -14.17
C LEU A 118 -5.63 38.85 -15.22
N CYS A 119 -5.59 38.36 -16.47
CA CYS A 119 -4.86 39.05 -17.53
C CYS A 119 -5.56 40.35 -17.98
N TYR A 120 -6.88 40.44 -17.82
CA TYR A 120 -7.62 41.66 -18.05
C TYR A 120 -7.30 42.72 -16.99
N GLN A 121 -7.37 42.36 -15.70
CA GLN A 121 -7.03 43.24 -14.58
C GLN A 121 -5.58 43.74 -14.65
N GLN A 122 -4.61 42.88 -14.99
CA GLN A 122 -3.21 43.27 -15.14
C GLN A 122 -2.97 44.28 -16.26
N ARG A 123 -3.80 44.27 -17.32
CA ARG A 123 -3.67 45.18 -18.47
C ARG A 123 -4.55 46.43 -18.35
N HIS A 124 -5.54 46.41 -17.45
CA HIS A 124 -6.44 47.52 -17.16
C HIS A 124 -6.47 47.78 -15.64
N PRO A 125 -5.40 48.34 -15.05
CA PRO A 125 -5.32 48.63 -13.62
C PRO A 125 -6.24 49.77 -13.14
N GLN A 126 -7.18 50.21 -13.97
CA GLN A 126 -8.14 51.29 -13.69
C GLN A 126 -9.56 50.80 -13.99
N ALA A 127 -10.16 50.12 -13.01
CA ALA A 127 -11.60 49.86 -12.90
C ALA A 127 -11.94 49.49 -11.45
N THR A 128 -11.73 50.44 -10.55
CA THR A 128 -12.55 50.63 -9.35
C THR A 128 -13.66 51.60 -9.68
#